data_AF-A0A965IR14-F1
#
_entry.id   AF-A0A965IR14-F1
#
_cell.length_a   1.000
_cell.length_b   1.000
_cell.length_c   1.000
_cell.angle_alpha   90.00
_cell.angle_beta   90.00
_cell.angle_gamma   90.00
#
_symmetry.space_group_name_H-M   'P 1'
#
loop_
_entity.id
_entity.type
_entity.pdbx_description
1 polymer ?
#
loop_
_entity_poly.entity_id
_entity_poly.type
_entity_poly.pdbx_seq_one_letter_code
_entity_poly.pdbx_strand_id
1 'polypeptide(L)'
;MPIMDETGYVVLDSYDQAADPQEWLDIEYVDWKSSGDTRFAPIASAYGDLECNGFWNHTPPKTDKDGVWVPANAAAAPILKRRAEEPGANIGRCRVIELKPNEYSDCIYNLH
;
A
#
# COMPACT_ATOMS: atom_id res chain seq x y z
N MET A 1 8.43 -3.42 -20.81
CA MET A 1 9.32 -2.30 -20.43
C MET A 1 10.71 -2.90 -20.39
N PRO A 2 11.70 -2.46 -21.19
CA PRO A 2 12.87 -3.27 -21.53
C PRO A 2 13.60 -3.89 -20.33
N ILE A 3 13.80 -3.12 -19.25
CA ILE A 3 14.46 -3.62 -18.03
C ILE A 3 13.66 -4.69 -17.29
N MET A 4 12.33 -4.57 -17.28
CA MET A 4 11.44 -5.53 -16.63
C MET A 4 11.28 -6.81 -17.47
N ASP A 5 11.37 -6.69 -18.80
CA ASP A 5 11.37 -7.84 -19.72
C ASP A 5 12.67 -8.67 -19.56
N GLU A 6 13.79 -8.01 -19.24
CA GLU A 6 15.09 -8.65 -19.00
C GLU A 6 15.24 -9.22 -17.58
N THR A 7 14.85 -8.47 -16.55
CA THR A 7 15.18 -8.79 -15.15
C THR A 7 14.00 -9.25 -14.32
N GLY A 8 12.77 -9.00 -14.77
CA GLY A 8 11.55 -9.22 -13.98
C GLY A 8 11.30 -8.19 -12.88
N TYR A 9 12.17 -7.19 -12.70
CA TYR A 9 12.02 -6.13 -11.72
C TYR A 9 12.53 -4.78 -12.25
N VAL A 10 12.29 -3.72 -11.48
CA VAL A 10 12.90 -2.41 -11.69
C VAL A 10 13.25 -1.84 -10.33
N VAL A 11 14.42 -1.21 -10.23
CA VAL A 11 14.81 -0.46 -9.02
C VAL A 11 14.44 0.99 -9.24
N LEU A 12 13.66 1.55 -8.31
CA LEU A 12 13.27 2.96 -8.33
C LEU A 12 14.27 3.79 -7.52
N ASP A 13 14.43 5.05 -7.92
CA ASP A 13 15.26 5.99 -7.17
C ASP A 13 14.73 6.19 -5.75
N SER A 14 15.65 6.35 -4.80
CA SER A 14 15.31 6.65 -3.42
C SER A 14 14.47 7.92 -3.34
N TYR A 15 13.46 7.90 -2.47
CA TYR A 15 12.63 9.06 -2.19
C TYR A 15 13.00 9.67 -0.85
N ASP A 16 13.08 10.99 -0.77
CA ASP A 16 13.01 11.68 0.51
C ASP A 16 11.56 11.65 1.00
N GLN A 17 11.17 10.50 1.56
CA GLN A 17 9.81 10.30 2.06
C GLN A 17 9.45 11.38 3.07
N ALA A 18 10.38 11.77 3.95
CA ALA A 18 10.17 12.75 5.01
C ALA A 18 9.79 14.16 4.51
N ALA A 19 9.97 14.44 3.22
CA ALA A 19 9.54 15.70 2.60
C ALA A 19 8.01 15.86 2.58
N ASP A 20 7.24 14.76 2.55
CA ASP A 20 5.79 14.79 2.31
C ASP A 20 4.97 13.94 3.31
N PRO A 21 5.08 14.22 4.63
CA PRO A 21 4.45 13.38 5.65
C PRO A 21 2.92 13.33 5.59
N GLN A 22 2.29 14.35 5.01
CA GLN A 22 0.84 14.39 4.83
C GLN A 22 0.32 13.23 3.97
N GLU A 23 1.13 12.74 3.02
CA GLU A 23 0.77 11.62 2.13
C GLU A 23 0.45 10.32 2.88
N TRP A 24 0.91 10.17 4.13
CA TRP A 24 0.57 9.02 4.97
C TRP A 24 -0.05 9.39 6.33
N LEU A 25 -0.01 10.65 6.74
CA LEU A 25 -0.67 11.11 7.97
C LEU A 25 -2.14 11.47 7.75
N ASP A 26 -2.50 12.02 6.58
CA ASP A 26 -3.82 12.61 6.33
C ASP A 26 -4.73 11.70 5.48
N ILE A 27 -4.38 10.43 5.35
CA ILE A 27 -5.16 9.41 4.62
C ILE A 27 -6.02 8.57 5.57
N GLU A 28 -7.10 7.99 5.03
CA GLU A 28 -8.01 7.16 5.80
C GLU A 28 -7.46 5.73 5.98
N TYR A 29 -7.33 5.34 7.25
CA TYR A 29 -6.91 4.01 7.67
C TYR A 29 -8.10 3.14 8.01
N VAL A 30 -8.01 1.86 7.64
CA VAL A 30 -8.91 0.80 8.04
C VAL A 30 -8.19 -0.20 8.94
N ASP A 31 -8.92 -0.71 9.93
CA ASP A 31 -8.42 -1.72 10.85
C ASP A 31 -8.37 -3.09 10.16
N TRP A 32 -7.29 -3.84 10.39
CA TRP A 32 -7.15 -5.18 9.86
C TRP A 32 -7.37 -6.25 10.92
N LYS A 33 -8.32 -7.15 10.64
CA LYS A 33 -8.92 -8.07 11.61
C LYS A 33 -7.97 -9.13 12.19
N SER A 34 -6.77 -9.33 11.65
CA SER A 34 -5.91 -10.47 12.04
C SER A 34 -4.50 -10.12 12.51
N SER A 35 -4.12 -8.83 12.66
CA SER A 35 -2.72 -8.44 12.93
C SER A 35 -2.56 -7.39 14.02
N GLY A 36 -3.24 -7.58 15.16
CA GLY A 36 -3.15 -6.66 16.31
C GLY A 36 -3.55 -5.23 15.91
N ASP A 37 -2.76 -4.24 16.32
CA ASP A 37 -3.00 -2.82 16.06
C ASP A 37 -2.49 -2.32 14.70
N THR A 38 -2.16 -3.21 13.76
CA THR A 38 -1.70 -2.80 12.42
C THR A 38 -2.86 -2.18 11.64
N ARG A 39 -2.65 -0.94 11.16
CA ARG A 39 -3.62 -0.23 10.34
C ARG A 39 -3.14 -0.14 8.90
N PHE A 40 -4.08 -0.16 7.96
CA PHE A 40 -3.80 -0.07 6.54
C PHE A 40 -4.59 1.07 5.93
N ALA A 41 -3.97 1.87 5.08
CA ALA A 41 -4.67 2.89 4.29
C ALA A 41 -4.54 2.53 2.81
N PRO A 42 -5.60 1.96 2.18
CA PRO A 42 -5.56 1.60 0.77
C PRO A 42 -5.59 2.85 -0.09
N ILE A 43 -4.61 2.99 -0.98
CA ILE A 43 -4.57 4.02 -2.03
C ILE A 43 -5.17 3.46 -3.32
N ALA A 44 -4.94 2.17 -3.61
CA ALA A 44 -5.62 1.42 -4.67
C ALA A 44 -6.12 0.07 -4.15
N SER A 45 -7.37 -0.28 -4.50
CA SER A 45 -8.03 -1.53 -4.14
C SER A 45 -8.69 -2.19 -5.36
N ALA A 46 -9.44 -3.29 -5.19
CA ALA A 46 -10.00 -4.02 -6.33
C ALA A 46 -10.99 -3.16 -7.14
N TYR A 47 -11.78 -2.36 -6.43
CA TYR A 47 -12.88 -1.54 -6.97
C TYR A 47 -12.86 -0.08 -6.50
N GLY A 48 -11.83 0.36 -5.75
CA GLY A 48 -11.69 1.74 -5.31
C GLY A 48 -12.35 2.01 -3.95
N ASP A 49 -12.78 0.96 -3.26
CA ASP A 49 -13.29 1.03 -1.90
C ASP A 49 -12.14 1.07 -0.88
N LEU A 50 -12.44 1.58 0.32
CA LEU A 50 -11.56 1.54 1.49
C LEU A 50 -11.49 0.12 2.07
N GLU A 51 -10.84 -0.77 1.33
CA GLU A 51 -10.68 -2.17 1.68
C GLU A 51 -9.29 -2.69 1.32
N CYS A 52 -8.81 -3.67 2.08
CA CYS A 52 -7.43 -4.17 1.99
C CYS A 52 -7.34 -5.67 1.65
N ASN A 53 -8.45 -6.30 1.23
CA ASN A 53 -8.43 -7.71 0.87
C ASN A 53 -7.59 -7.95 -0.41
N GLY A 54 -7.17 -9.20 -0.58
CA GLY A 54 -6.65 -9.64 -1.89
C GLY A 54 -7.79 -9.62 -2.92
N PHE A 55 -7.47 -9.27 -4.16
CA PHE A 55 -8.49 -9.13 -5.21
C PHE A 55 -9.21 -10.47 -5.52
N TRP A 56 -8.58 -11.59 -5.15
CA TRP A 56 -9.13 -12.94 -5.28
C TRP A 56 -10.32 -13.22 -4.34
N ASN A 57 -10.53 -12.42 -3.28
CA ASN A 57 -11.68 -12.58 -2.36
C ASN A 57 -13.01 -12.11 -2.97
N HIS A 58 -12.97 -11.46 -4.13
CA HIS A 58 -14.17 -11.00 -4.83
C HIS A 58 -14.83 -12.13 -5.64
N THR A 59 -16.11 -11.97 -5.95
CA THR A 59 -16.85 -12.90 -6.82
C THR A 59 -17.36 -12.16 -8.06
N PRO A 60 -16.86 -12.48 -9.27
CA PRO A 60 -15.80 -13.46 -9.57
C PRO A 60 -14.40 -13.00 -9.06
N PRO A 61 -13.45 -13.94 -8.84
CA PRO A 61 -12.11 -13.60 -8.36
C PRO A 61 -11.36 -12.77 -9.41
N LYS A 62 -10.62 -11.76 -8.95
CA LYS A 62 -9.80 -10.88 -9.79
C LYS A 62 -8.33 -11.07 -9.46
N THR A 63 -7.48 -11.02 -10.49
CA THR A 63 -6.01 -10.98 -10.30
C THR A 63 -5.61 -9.67 -9.65
N ASP A 64 -4.57 -9.61 -8.81
CA ASP A 64 -4.02 -8.37 -8.23
C ASP A 64 -3.34 -7.46 -9.29
N LYS A 65 -4.11 -7.02 -10.27
CA LYS A 65 -3.77 -6.12 -11.38
C LYS A 65 -4.95 -5.19 -11.62
N ASP A 66 -4.67 -4.05 -12.23
CA ASP A 66 -5.68 -3.05 -12.61
C ASP A 66 -6.56 -2.64 -11.43
N GLY A 67 -5.90 -2.35 -10.30
CA GLY A 67 -6.52 -1.77 -9.13
C GLY A 67 -7.12 -0.41 -9.45
N VAL A 68 -8.18 -0.08 -8.74
CA VAL A 68 -8.89 1.19 -8.86
C VAL A 68 -8.45 2.08 -7.70
N TRP A 69 -8.10 3.32 -8.02
CA TRP A 69 -7.72 4.33 -7.02
C TRP A 69 -8.88 4.60 -6.07
N VAL A 70 -8.60 4.55 -4.77
CA VAL A 70 -9.54 4.95 -3.72
C VAL A 70 -9.62 6.48 -3.75
N PRO A 71 -10.77 7.10 -4.12
CA PRO A 71 -10.80 8.53 -4.43
C PRO A 71 -10.29 9.43 -3.30
N ALA A 72 -10.69 9.14 -2.06
CA ALA A 72 -10.27 9.93 -0.89
C ALA A 72 -8.75 9.85 -0.64
N ASN A 73 -8.21 8.63 -0.56
CA ASN A 73 -6.79 8.41 -0.25
C ASN A 73 -5.86 8.78 -1.42
N ALA A 74 -6.26 8.52 -2.66
CA ALA A 74 -5.48 8.91 -3.84
C ALA A 74 -5.45 10.43 -4.05
N ALA A 75 -6.49 11.16 -3.63
CA ALA A 75 -6.49 12.62 -3.64
C ALA A 75 -5.64 13.21 -2.51
N ALA A 76 -5.61 12.57 -1.34
CA ALA A 76 -4.80 12.97 -0.20
C ALA A 76 -3.32 12.56 -0.34
N ALA A 77 -3.01 11.57 -1.17
CA ALA A 77 -1.65 11.08 -1.43
C ALA A 77 -1.26 11.13 -2.93
N PRO A 78 -1.26 12.32 -3.57
CA PRO A 78 -0.97 12.47 -4.99
C PRO A 78 0.47 12.07 -5.39
N ILE A 79 1.45 12.23 -4.51
CA ILE A 79 2.84 11.90 -4.81
C ILE A 79 3.08 10.39 -4.72
N LEU A 80 2.57 9.72 -3.68
CA LEU A 80 2.63 8.25 -3.58
C LEU A 80 1.92 7.61 -4.76
N LYS A 81 0.77 8.14 -5.17
CA LYS A 81 0.08 7.72 -6.40
C LYS A 81 0.99 7.86 -7.62
N ARG A 82 1.54 9.05 -7.86
CA ARG A 82 2.45 9.32 -9.00
C ARG A 82 3.65 8.37 -9.01
N ARG A 83 4.23 8.09 -7.84
CA ARG A 83 5.36 7.16 -7.70
C ARG A 83 4.97 5.70 -7.99
N ALA A 84 3.76 5.29 -7.63
CA ALA A 84 3.26 3.98 -8.00
C ALA A 84 3.01 3.86 -9.52
N GLU A 85 2.68 4.96 -10.20
CA GLU A 85 2.47 5.04 -11.65
C GLU A 85 3.78 5.16 -12.45
N GLU A 86 4.84 5.70 -11.84
CA GLU A 86 6.15 5.96 -12.46
C GLU A 86 6.76 4.76 -13.22
N PRO A 87 6.67 3.49 -12.75
CA PRO A 87 7.19 2.34 -13.49
C PRO A 87 6.44 2.04 -14.80
N GLY A 88 5.26 2.61 -15.03
CA GLY A 88 4.44 2.32 -16.20
C GLY A 88 3.87 0.89 -16.26
N ALA A 89 3.89 0.16 -15.14
CA ALA A 89 3.32 -1.18 -15.02
C ALA A 89 1.89 -1.12 -14.45
N ASN A 90 1.09 -2.18 -14.68
CA ASN A 90 -0.22 -2.29 -14.05
C ASN A 90 -0.08 -2.31 -12.52
N ILE A 91 -0.89 -1.49 -11.85
CA ILE A 91 -0.92 -1.41 -10.40
C ILE A 91 -1.98 -2.37 -9.88
N GLY A 92 -1.62 -3.21 -8.91
CA GLY A 92 -2.57 -4.03 -8.16
C GLY A 92 -3.03 -3.29 -6.91
N ARG A 93 -2.50 -3.72 -5.76
CA ARG A 93 -2.72 -3.06 -4.47
C ARG A 93 -1.65 -2.01 -4.21
N CYS A 94 -2.07 -0.82 -3.83
CA CYS A 94 -1.19 0.25 -3.32
C CYS A 94 -1.74 0.69 -1.96
N ARG A 95 -0.90 0.73 -0.92
CA ARG A 95 -1.34 1.02 0.45
C ARG A 95 -0.20 1.49 1.33
N VAL A 96 -0.54 2.34 2.29
CA VAL A 96 0.31 2.59 3.46
C VAL A 96 -0.01 1.56 4.53
N ILE A 97 1.02 1.09 5.22
CA ILE A 97 0.91 0.17 6.34
C ILE A 97 1.52 0.87 7.54
N GLU A 98 0.71 1.08 8.59
CA GLU A 98 1.18 1.61 9.84
C GLU A 98 1.32 0.47 10.85
N LEU A 99 2.57 0.16 11.18
CA LEU A 99 2.93 -0.77 12.24
C LEU A 99 2.96 0.00 13.55
N LYS A 100 2.14 -0.41 14.52
CA LYS A 100 2.18 0.15 15.87
C LYS A 100 3.36 -0.45 16.65
N PRO A 101 3.97 0.34 17.55
CA PRO A 101 5.02 -0.18 18.42
C PRO A 101 4.43 -1.29 19.31
N ASN A 102 5.21 -2.35 19.51
CA ASN A 102 4.91 -3.36 20.51
C ASN A 102 5.12 -2.79 21.92
N GLU A 103 4.44 -3.38 22.91
CA GLU A 103 4.76 -3.11 24.31
C GLU A 103 6.18 -3.58 24.66
N TYR A 104 6.79 -2.95 25.66
CA TYR A 104 8.16 -3.27 26.07
C TYR A 104 8.32 -4.76 26.43
N SER A 105 7.32 -5.36 27.09
CA SER A 105 7.31 -6.79 27.41
C SER A 105 7.39 -7.69 26.19
N ASP A 106 6.62 -7.36 25.14
CA ASP A 106 6.59 -8.13 23.89
C ASP A 106 7.91 -7.99 23.13
N CYS A 107 8.51 -6.80 23.15
CA CYS A 107 9.84 -6.57 22.58
C CYS A 107 10.91 -7.46 23.26
N ILE A 108 10.88 -7.57 24.59
CA ILE A 108 11.82 -8.42 25.33
C ILE A 108 11.58 -9.91 25.06
N TYR A 109 10.31 -10.33 24.97
CA TYR A 109 9.96 -11.72 24.72
C TYR A 109 10.37 -12.20 23.30
N ASN A 110 10.24 -11.34 22.29
CA ASN A 110 10.53 -11.67 20.89
C ASN A 110 12.00 -11.40 20.46
N LEU A 111 12.89 -11.14 21.41
CA LEU A 111 14.30 -10.87 21.11
C LEU A 111 15.02 -12.20 20.84
N HIS A 112 15.33 -12.47 19.57
CA HIS A 112 16.00 -13.69 19.09
C HIS A 112 17.52 -13.50 18.93
#